data_AF-A0A5C4J123-F1
#
_entry.id   AF-A0A5C4J123-F1
#
_cell.length_a   1.000
_cell.length_b   1.000
_cell.length_c   1.000
_cell.angle_alpha   90.00
_cell.angle_beta   90.00
_cell.angle_gamma   90.00
#
_symmetry.space_group_name_H-M   'P 1'
#
loop_
_entity.id
_entity.type
_entity.pdbx_description
1 polymer ?
#
loop_
_entity_poly.entity_id
_entity_poly.type
_entity_poly.pdbx_seq_one_letter_code
_entity_poly.pdbx_strand_id
1 'polypeptide(L)' 'MDLGRLSTDALASFAVFADHLNFTRAAEELHISQPALHVKVRKLADTLGRPPCSSAGVSRRRSPRPRPRGCTRCCPG' A
#
# COMPACT_ATOMS: atom_id res chain seq x y z
N MET A 1 -18.20 -20.62 4.51
CA MET A 1 -17.84 -19.36 3.83
C MET A 1 -19.12 -18.54 3.74
N ASP A 2 -19.29 -17.58 4.66
CA ASP A 2 -20.56 -16.85 4.82
C ASP A 2 -20.56 -15.61 3.94
N LEU A 3 -20.91 -15.81 2.66
CA LEU A 3 -20.98 -14.73 1.66
C LEU A 3 -22.02 -13.66 2.01
N GLY A 4 -22.97 -13.97 2.91
CA GLY A 4 -24.00 -13.04 3.39
C GLY A 4 -23.46 -11.90 4.27
N ARG A 5 -22.25 -12.03 4.82
CA ARG A 5 -21.55 -10.97 5.58
C ARG A 5 -20.69 -10.04 4.72
N LEU A 6 -20.51 -10.35 3.43
CA LEU A 6 -19.72 -9.51 2.53
C LEU A 6 -20.56 -8.34 2.02
N SER A 7 -20.43 -7.18 2.66
CA SER A 7 -21.06 -5.95 2.19
C SER A 7 -20.50 -5.54 0.82
N THR A 8 -21.39 -5.34 -0.16
CA THR A 8 -21.02 -4.87 -1.51
C THR A 8 -20.24 -3.57 -1.49
N ASP A 9 -20.57 -2.67 -0.56
CA ASP A 9 -19.83 -1.42 -0.31
C ASP A 9 -18.38 -1.66 0.13
N ALA A 10 -18.11 -2.71 0.93
CA ALA A 10 -16.75 -3.06 1.33
C ALA A 10 -15.95 -3.63 0.15
N LEU A 11 -16.58 -4.42 -0.72
CA LEU A 11 -15.97 -4.92 -1.95
C LEU A 11 -15.68 -3.79 -2.94
N ALA A 12 -16.60 -2.84 -3.12
CA ALA A 12 -16.38 -1.65 -3.94
C ALA A 12 -15.23 -0.78 -3.39
N SER A 13 -15.19 -0.56 -2.07
CA SER A 13 -14.10 0.16 -1.40
C SER A 13 -12.74 -0.55 -1.63
N PHE A 14 -12.73 -1.88 -1.61
CA PHE A 14 -11.54 -2.68 -1.88
C PHE A 14 -11.10 -2.61 -3.35
N ALA A 15 -12.04 -2.60 -4.30
CA ALA A 15 -11.73 -2.47 -5.72
C ALA A 15 -10.99 -1.15 -6.02
N VAL A 16 -11.46 -0.04 -5.44
CA VAL A 16 -10.79 1.27 -5.54
C VAL A 16 -9.41 1.23 -4.87
N PHE A 17 -9.30 0.60 -3.70
CA PHE A 17 -7.99 0.40 -3.05
C PHE A 17 -7.02 -0.43 -3.91
N ALA A 18 -7.50 -1.48 -4.56
CA ALA A 18 -6.69 -2.35 -5.40
C ALA A 18 -6.18 -1.65 -6.66
N ASP A 19 -6.91 -0.66 -7.18
CA ASP A 19 -6.49 0.15 -8.32
C ASP A 19 -5.32 1.09 -7.95
N HIS A 20 -5.43 1.79 -6.81
CA HIS A 20 -4.40 2.74 -6.39
C HIS A 20 -3.22 2.13 -5.64
N LEU A 21 -3.40 0.96 -5.01
CA LEU A 21 -2.45 0.32 -4.09
C LEU A 21 -1.95 1.25 -2.96
N ASN A 22 -2.69 2.32 -2.67
CA ASN A 22 -2.34 3.37 -1.72
C ASN A 22 -3.58 3.77 -0.91
N PHE A 23 -3.53 3.52 0.40
CA PHE A 23 -4.63 3.82 1.32
C PHE A 23 -5.00 5.30 1.38
N THR A 24 -4.04 6.22 1.20
CA THR A 24 -4.33 7.66 1.19
C THR A 24 -5.09 8.04 -0.07
N ARG A 25 -4.63 7.61 -1.24
CA ARG A 25 -5.27 7.92 -2.53
C ARG A 25 -6.65 7.29 -2.67
N ALA A 26 -6.79 6.04 -2.26
CA ALA A 26 -8.08 5.36 -2.26
C ALA A 26 -9.08 5.99 -1.27
N ALA A 27 -8.61 6.48 -0.12
CA ALA A 27 -9.47 7.15 0.85
C ALA A 27 -9.95 8.53 0.36
N GLU A 28 -9.08 9.28 -0.34
CA GLU A 28 -9.44 10.53 -1.01
C GLU A 28 -10.53 10.31 -2.06
N GLU A 29 -10.40 9.27 -2.90
CA GLU A 29 -11.35 8.95 -3.96
C GLU A 29 -12.70 8.42 -3.42
N LEU A 30 -12.65 7.66 -2.31
CA LEU A 30 -13.85 7.19 -1.61
C LEU A 30 -14.46 8.26 -0.69
N HIS A 31 -13.88 9.46 -0.60
CA HIS A 31 -14.29 10.53 0.31
C HIS A 31 -14.43 10.10 1.78
N ILE A 32 -13.57 9.19 2.23
CA ILE A 32 -13.54 8.70 3.61
C ILE A 32 -12.17 8.94 4.24
N SER A 33 -12.09 8.82 5.56
CA SER A 33 -10.80 8.87 6.24
C SER A 33 -10.00 7.59 5.99
N GLN A 34 -8.67 7.74 5.83
CA GLN A 34 -7.73 6.62 5.71
C GLN A 34 -7.88 5.54 6.81
N PRO A 35 -8.09 5.86 8.12
CA PRO A 35 -8.38 4.85 9.13
C PRO A 35 -9.71 4.12 8.92
N ALA A 36 -10.76 4.80 8.43
CA ALA A 36 -12.04 4.16 8.11
C ALA A 36 -11.90 3.17 6.94
N LEU A 37 -11.14 3.54 5.90
CA LEU A 37 -10.82 2.63 4.80
C LEU A 37 -10.03 1.41 5.29
N HIS A 38 -9.02 1.63 6.13
CA HIS A 38 -8.20 0.55 6.68
C HIS A 38 -9.04 -0.46 7.49
N VAL A 39 -9.95 0.02 8.35
CA VAL A 39 -10.87 -0.85 9.10
C VAL A 39 -11.82 -1.62 8.19
N LYS A 40 -12.36 -0.97 7.14
CA LYS A 40 -13.22 -1.63 6.14
C LYS A 40 -12.49 -2.77 5.43
N VAL A 41 -11.28 -2.51 4.90
CA VAL A 41 -10.47 -3.50 4.19
C VAL A 41 -10.03 -4.63 5.13
N ARG A 42 -9.66 -4.32 6.38
CA ARG A 42 -9.31 -5.32 7.40
C ARG A 42 -10.47 -6.26 7.69
N LYS A 43 -11.68 -5.74 7.94
CA LYS A 43 -12.88 -6.55 8.17
C LYS A 43 -13.23 -7.43 6.97
N LEU A 44 -13.07 -6.90 5.76
CA LEU A 44 -13.26 -7.66 4.53
C LEU A 44 -12.26 -8.82 4.43
N ALA A 45 -10.97 -8.56 4.72
CA ALA A 45 -9.92 -9.56 4.73
C ALA A 45 -10.13 -10.65 5.80
N ASP A 46 -10.55 -10.26 7.00
CA ASP A 46 -10.90 -11.18 8.09
C ASP A 46 -12.09 -12.07 7.70
N THR A 47 -13.08 -11.51 6.99
CA THR A 47 -14.25 -12.26 6.50
C THR A 47 -13.87 -13.24 5.37
N LEU A 48 -12.90 -12.88 4.53
CA LEU A 48 -12.37 -13.72 3.46
C LEU A 48 -11.31 -14.73 3.93
N GLY A 49 -10.88 -14.66 5.20
CA GLY A 49 -9.88 -15.56 5.78
C GLY A 49 -8.47 -15.41 5.20
N ARG A 50 -8.16 -14.30 4.51
CA ARG A 50 -6.88 -14.07 3.83
C ARG A 50 -6.29 -12.74 4.28
N PRO A 51 -5.00 -12.68 4.68
CA PRO A 51 -4.37 -11.41 5.04
C PRO A 51 -4.45 -10.45 3.84
N PRO A 52 -4.77 -9.16 4.07
CA PRO A 52 -4.86 -8.19 2.99
C PRO A 52 -3.50 -8.16 2.28
N CYS A 53 -3.53 -8.36 0.97
CA CYS A 53 -2.35 -8.47 0.13
C CYS A 53 -1.40 -7.29 0.42
N SER A 54 -0.28 -7.57 1.10
CA SER A 54 0.72 -6.56 1.40
C SER A 54 1.31 -6.12 0.07
N SER A 55 1.21 -4.82 -0.24
CA SER A 55 1.87 -4.23 -1.39
C SER A 55 3.38 -4.38 -1.19
N ALA A 56 3.93 -5.46 -1.74
CA ALA A 56 5.35 -5.66 -1.85
C ALA A 56 5.94 -4.45 -2.59
N GLY A 57 6.78 -3.69 -1.88
CA GLY A 57 7.35 -2.45 -2.35
C GLY A 57 8.03 -2.64 -3.69
N VAL A 58 7.46 -2.03 -4.73
CA VAL A 58 8.16 -1.87 -6.01
C VAL A 58 9.29 -0.88 -5.79
N SER A 59 10.46 -1.44 -5.47
CA SER A 59 11.74 -0.74 -5.52
C SER A 59 11.92 -0.22 -6.93
N ARG A 60 11.53 1.04 -7.16
CA ARG A 60 11.86 1.75 -8.38
C ARG A 60 13.37 1.94 -8.41
N ARG A 61 14.02 1.01 -9.10
CA ARG A 61 15.39 1.07 -9.59
C ARG A 61 15.61 2.42 -10.26
N ARG A 62 16.29 3.36 -9.58
CA ARG A 62 16.93 4.50 -10.26
C ARG A 62 18.34 4.04 -10.68
N SER A 63 18.55 4.10 -11.99
CA SER A 63 19.77 3.96 -12.81
C SER A 63 21.12 4.20 -12.12
N PRO A 64 22.22 3.54 -12.54
CA PRO A 64 23.54 3.67 -11.92
C PRO A 64 24.15 5.03 -12.28
N ARG A 65 24.38 5.89 -11.27
CA ARG A 65 25.21 7.08 -11.46
C ARG A 65 26.70 6.69 -11.44
N PRO A 66 27.52 7.26 -12.33
CA PRO A 66 28.93 6.90 -12.46
C PRO A 66 29.75 7.40 -11.27
N ARG A 67 30.78 6.62 -10.93
CA ARG A 67 31.78 6.93 -9.90
C ARG A 67 32.52 8.23 -10.25
N PRO A 68 32.55 9.25 -9.38
CA PRO A 68 33.63 10.21 -9.42
C PRO A 68 34.85 9.58 -8.74
N ARG A 69 35.93 9.47 -9.51
CA ARG A 69 37.29 9.25 -9.00
C ARG A 69 37.63 10.39 -8.04
N GLY A 70 38.14 10.08 -6.85
CA GLY A 70 38.63 11.09 -5.92
C GLY A 70 38.56 10.71 -4.45
N CYS A 71 38.99 9.50 -4.06
CA CYS A 71 39.38 9.24 -2.68
C CYS A 71 40.74 9.89 -2.43
N THR A 72 40.75 11.19 -2.23
CA THR A 72 41.82 11.84 -1.49
C THR A 72 41.20 12.48 -0.27
N ARG A 73 41.69 12.01 0.89
CA ARG A 73 41.81 12.79 2.13
C ARG A 73 40.63 12.72 3.11
N CYS A 74 40.66 11.69 3.97
CA CYS A 74 40.20 11.80 5.35
C CYS A 74 41.15 10.99 6.25
N CYS A 75 42.13 11.68 6.83
CA CYS A 75 42.67 11.55 8.20
C CYS A 75 43.76 12.63 8.32
N PRO A 76 43.57 13.62 9.21
CA PRO A 76 44.40 13.62 10.41
C PRO A 76 43.66 14.10 11.67
N GLY A 77 44.12 13.64 12.84
CA GLY A 77 43.77 14.15 14.16
C GLY A 77 43.47 13.04 15.14
#